data_AF-A0A0F9HI07-F1
#
_entry.id   AF-A0A0F9HI07-F1
#
_cell.length_a   1.000
_cell.length_b   1.000
_cell.length_c   1.000
_cell.angle_alpha   90.00
_cell.angle_beta   90.00
_cell.angle_gamma   90.00
#
_symmetry.space_group_name_H-M   'P 1'
#
loop_
_entity.id
_entity.type
_entity.pdbx_description
1 polymer ?
#
loop_
_entity_poly.entity_id
_entity_poly.type
_entity_poly.pdbx_seq_one_letter_code
_entity_poly.pdbx_strand_id
1 'polypeptide(L)'
;MTENEIIKLTGLELNEAVAVEVMGLPKQTFGRETLCPECSILGRYCGTRSRCSNCNEWYYSPYRDYYYDIQATWEIVEKLNSSGFELGRCGCHVPGIWRCWIDIRNRDVPVVEANTAPLAICRAALLAVRDNYALERF
;
A
#
# COMPACT_ATOMS: atom_id res chain seq x y z
N MET A 1 13.17 5.15 -0.12
CA MET A 1 12.25 5.34 -1.25
C MET A 1 11.87 6.81 -1.33
N THR A 2 11.95 7.43 -2.50
CA THR A 2 11.59 8.84 -2.75
C THR A 2 10.09 8.99 -3.01
N GLU A 3 9.58 10.23 -2.99
CA GLU A 3 8.17 10.54 -3.28
C GLU A 3 7.75 10.05 -4.66
N ASN A 4 8.55 10.39 -5.67
CA ASN A 4 8.29 10.03 -7.06
C ASN A 4 8.32 8.52 -7.28
N GLU A 5 9.10 7.77 -6.50
CA GLU A 5 9.09 6.32 -6.53
C GLU A 5 7.78 5.77 -5.95
N ILE A 6 7.35 6.27 -4.77
CA ILE A 6 6.11 5.83 -4.10
C ILE A 6 4.88 6.07 -4.99
N ILE A 7 4.78 7.24 -5.63
CA ILE A 7 3.64 7.58 -6.50
C ILE A 7 3.56 6.68 -7.73
N LYS A 8 4.68 6.09 -8.17
CA LYS A 8 4.72 5.18 -9.33
C LYS A 8 4.40 3.73 -8.96
N LEU A 9 4.47 3.35 -7.68
CA LEU A 9 4.14 2.00 -7.24
C LEU A 9 2.67 1.67 -7.50
N THR A 10 2.43 0.44 -7.95
CA THR A 10 1.10 -0.13 -8.18
C THR A 10 1.10 -1.64 -7.91
N GLY A 11 -0.10 -2.20 -7.71
CA GLY A 11 -0.29 -3.65 -7.59
C GLY A 11 0.64 -4.30 -6.56
N LEU A 12 1.35 -5.34 -7.00
CA LEU A 12 2.22 -6.14 -6.13
C LEU A 12 3.37 -5.35 -5.51
N GLU A 13 4.00 -4.44 -6.25
CA GLU A 13 5.14 -3.67 -5.74
C GLU A 13 4.69 -2.70 -4.63
N LEU A 14 3.47 -2.16 -4.74
CA LEU A 14 2.88 -1.35 -3.68
C LEU A 14 2.54 -2.20 -2.46
N ASN A 15 1.93 -3.37 -2.65
CA ASN A 15 1.59 -4.28 -1.55
C ASN A 15 2.83 -4.72 -0.77
N GLU A 16 3.93 -5.03 -1.47
CA GLU A 16 5.22 -5.34 -0.84
C GLU A 16 5.78 -4.14 -0.06
N ALA A 17 5.81 -2.95 -0.66
CA ALA A 17 6.28 -1.75 0.01
C ALA A 17 5.48 -1.46 1.28
N VAL A 18 4.15 -1.52 1.23
CA VAL A 18 3.28 -1.31 2.39
C VAL A 18 3.54 -2.37 3.47
N ALA A 19 3.62 -3.64 3.08
CA ALA A 19 3.86 -4.72 4.03
C ALA A 19 5.18 -4.56 4.78
N VAL A 20 6.25 -4.25 4.07
CA VAL A 20 7.59 -4.14 4.66
C VAL A 20 7.74 -2.84 5.45
N GLU A 21 7.47 -1.71 4.82
CA GLU A 21 7.78 -0.39 5.38
C GLU A 21 6.74 0.05 6.43
N VAL A 22 5.45 -0.20 6.18
CA VAL A 22 4.36 0.29 7.05
C VAL A 22 3.93 -0.77 8.06
N MET A 23 3.73 -2.00 7.63
CA MET A 23 3.27 -3.07 8.51
C MET A 23 4.42 -3.70 9.31
N GLY A 24 5.68 -3.44 8.94
CA GLY A 24 6.86 -4.01 9.60
C GLY A 24 7.00 -5.52 9.39
N LEU A 25 6.43 -6.05 8.31
CA LEU A 25 6.53 -7.47 7.97
C LEU A 25 7.92 -7.76 7.39
N PRO A 26 8.50 -8.94 7.66
CA PRO A 26 9.79 -9.31 7.10
C PRO A 26 9.71 -9.34 5.57
N LYS A 27 10.73 -8.78 4.92
CA LYS A 27 10.84 -8.85 3.46
C LYS A 27 10.95 -10.30 3.01
N GLN A 28 9.95 -10.76 2.29
CA GLN A 28 9.90 -12.11 1.77
C GLN A 28 10.55 -12.18 0.39
N THR A 29 11.64 -12.94 0.26
CA THR A 29 12.27 -13.26 -1.03
C THR A 29 11.75 -14.63 -1.50
N PHE A 30 10.77 -14.66 -2.39
CA PHE A 30 10.32 -15.91 -3.01
C PHE A 30 10.70 -15.98 -4.49
N GLY A 31 10.93 -17.21 -4.94
CA GLY A 31 11.35 -17.55 -6.31
C GLY A 31 10.44 -16.88 -7.33
N ARG A 32 11.04 -16.16 -8.28
CA ARG A 32 10.40 -15.24 -9.20
C ARG A 32 9.45 -15.88 -10.24
N GLU A 33 9.02 -17.12 -10.08
CA GLU A 33 8.52 -17.93 -11.22
C GLU A 33 7.22 -18.70 -10.95
N THR A 34 6.29 -18.15 -10.16
CA THR A 34 4.92 -18.68 -10.18
C THR A 34 4.09 -17.80 -11.12
N LEU A 35 3.64 -18.37 -12.22
CA LEU A 35 2.70 -17.72 -13.14
C LEU A 35 1.28 -17.98 -12.65
N CYS A 36 0.37 -17.05 -12.88
CA CYS A 36 -1.06 -17.31 -12.78
C CYS A 36 -1.36 -18.53 -13.67
N PRO A 37 -2.00 -19.59 -13.14
CA PRO A 37 -2.21 -20.83 -13.90
C PRO A 37 -3.11 -20.63 -15.13
N GLU A 38 -3.91 -19.56 -15.17
CA GLU A 38 -4.89 -19.31 -16.23
C GLU A 38 -4.38 -18.36 -17.31
N CYS A 39 -3.65 -17.30 -16.95
CA CYS A 39 -3.17 -16.30 -17.92
C CYS A 39 -1.66 -16.24 -18.08
N SER A 40 -0.90 -17.09 -17.37
CA SER A 40 0.56 -17.17 -17.42
C SER A 40 1.29 -15.86 -17.10
N ILE A 41 0.63 -14.88 -16.48
CA ILE A 41 1.26 -13.65 -15.99
C ILE A 41 1.90 -13.94 -14.63
N LEU A 42 3.09 -13.39 -14.38
CA LEU A 42 3.82 -13.51 -13.11
C LEU A 42 2.93 -13.14 -11.92
N GLY A 43 2.41 -14.16 -11.23
CA GLY A 43 1.58 -14.07 -10.05
C GLY A 43 2.36 -14.61 -8.86
N ARG A 44 3.00 -13.73 -8.09
CA ARG A 44 3.90 -14.14 -7.00
C ARG A 44 3.12 -14.80 -5.86
N TYR A 45 3.26 -16.13 -5.71
CA TYR A 45 2.70 -16.97 -4.66
C TYR A 45 3.23 -16.62 -3.26
N CYS A 46 2.37 -16.45 -2.23
CA CYS A 46 2.44 -17.10 -0.87
C CYS A 46 1.66 -16.40 0.29
N GLY A 47 0.47 -16.87 0.68
CA GLY A 47 -0.04 -16.66 2.06
C GLY A 47 -1.39 -15.97 2.25
N THR A 48 -1.88 -15.19 1.27
CA THR A 48 -3.26 -14.69 1.26
C THR A 48 -3.92 -14.78 -0.12
N ARG A 49 -5.18 -15.21 -0.15
CA ARG A 49 -6.00 -15.43 -1.36
C ARG A 49 -6.30 -14.06 -2.01
N SER A 50 -5.74 -13.78 -3.19
CA SER A 50 -5.89 -12.52 -3.95
C SER A 50 -6.39 -12.79 -5.37
N ARG A 51 -6.92 -11.78 -6.09
CA ARG A 51 -7.40 -11.93 -7.48
C ARG A 51 -6.45 -11.32 -8.49
N CYS A 52 -6.11 -12.05 -9.55
CA CYS A 52 -5.22 -11.60 -10.60
C CYS A 52 -5.77 -10.33 -11.23
N SER A 53 -4.97 -9.27 -11.33
CA SER A 53 -5.42 -7.99 -11.89
C SER A 53 -5.79 -8.06 -13.38
N ASN A 54 -5.35 -9.10 -14.10
CA ASN A 54 -5.64 -9.28 -15.53
C ASN A 54 -6.83 -10.21 -15.79
N CYS A 55 -6.81 -11.43 -15.26
CA CYS A 55 -7.86 -12.43 -15.52
C CYS A 55 -8.86 -12.60 -14.37
N ASN A 56 -8.69 -11.88 -13.25
CA ASN A 56 -9.56 -11.94 -12.07
C ASN A 56 -9.63 -13.32 -11.37
N GLU A 57 -8.74 -14.24 -11.73
CA GLU A 57 -8.63 -15.58 -11.12
C GLU A 57 -7.87 -15.55 -9.80
N TRP A 58 -8.18 -16.52 -8.93
CA TRP A 58 -7.56 -16.59 -7.61
C TRP A 58 -6.08 -17.00 -7.69
N TYR A 59 -5.20 -16.21 -7.07
CA TYR A 59 -3.79 -16.53 -6.86
C TYR A 59 -3.38 -16.18 -5.43
N TYR A 60 -2.22 -16.67 -4.99
CA TYR A 60 -1.70 -16.38 -3.65
C TYR A 60 -0.67 -15.26 -3.74
N SER A 61 -0.64 -14.32 -2.78
CA SER A 61 0.38 -13.26 -2.66
C SER A 61 1.08 -13.33 -1.28
N PRO A 62 2.41 -13.04 -1.18
CA PRO A 62 3.17 -12.90 0.09
C PRO A 62 2.52 -11.97 1.10
N TYR A 63 1.83 -10.97 0.57
CA TYR A 63 1.21 -9.91 1.33
C TYR A 63 -0.27 -9.82 0.96
N ARG A 64 -1.05 -9.24 1.87
CA ARG A 64 -2.45 -8.90 1.59
C ARG A 64 -2.55 -7.92 0.43
N ASP A 65 -3.72 -7.92 -0.21
CA ASP A 65 -3.99 -7.03 -1.33
C ASP A 65 -4.37 -5.62 -0.87
N TYR A 66 -3.44 -4.94 -0.21
CA TYR A 66 -3.60 -3.58 0.29
C TYR A 66 -3.99 -2.58 -0.80
N TYR A 67 -3.53 -2.79 -2.04
CA TYR A 67 -3.75 -1.92 -3.19
C TYR A 67 -5.22 -1.89 -3.66
N TYR A 68 -5.97 -2.98 -3.47
CA TYR A 68 -7.32 -3.13 -4.03
C TYR A 68 -8.39 -3.46 -2.99
N ASP A 69 -8.06 -4.27 -1.98
CA ASP A 69 -8.98 -4.66 -0.93
C ASP A 69 -9.05 -3.57 0.16
N ILE A 70 -10.20 -2.91 0.24
CA ILE A 70 -10.45 -1.87 1.24
C ILE A 70 -10.35 -2.39 2.67
N GLN A 71 -10.69 -3.66 2.92
CA GLN A 71 -10.59 -4.25 4.25
C GLN A 71 -9.12 -4.42 4.64
N ALA A 72 -8.29 -4.97 3.75
CA ALA A 72 -6.84 -5.05 3.96
C ALA A 72 -6.22 -3.65 4.10
N THR A 73 -6.66 -2.68 3.29
CA THR A 73 -6.22 -1.28 3.37
C THR A 73 -6.48 -0.70 4.75
N TRP A 74 -7.63 -1.00 5.35
CA TRP A 74 -8.00 -0.45 6.65
C TRP A 74 -7.08 -0.94 7.78
N GLU A 75 -6.50 -2.13 7.65
CA GLU A 75 -5.49 -2.62 8.60
C GLU A 75 -4.24 -1.71 8.65
N ILE A 76 -3.92 -1.03 7.54
CA ILE A 76 -2.85 -0.03 7.48
C ILE A 76 -3.21 1.18 8.36
N VAL A 77 -4.45 1.64 8.26
CA VAL A 77 -4.97 2.78 9.04
C VAL A 77 -4.91 2.45 10.53
N GLU A 78 -5.36 1.26 10.91
CA GLU A 78 -5.30 0.78 12.30
C GLU A 78 -3.86 0.67 12.80
N LYS A 79 -2.96 0.10 11.99
CA LYS A 79 -1.53 -0.01 12.32
C LYS A 79 -0.89 1.36 12.55
N LEU A 80 -1.12 2.31 11.65
CA LEU A 80 -0.61 3.67 11.74
C LEU A 80 -1.17 4.41 12.97
N ASN A 81 -2.47 4.29 13.22
CA ASN A 81 -3.12 4.88 14.39
C ASN A 81 -2.51 4.36 15.70
N SER A 82 -2.32 3.04 15.81
CA SER A 82 -1.64 2.44 16.97
C SER A 82 -0.18 2.89 17.14
N SER A 83 0.42 3.45 16.09
CA SER A 83 1.81 3.94 16.08
C SER A 83 1.89 5.47 16.25
N GLY A 84 0.78 6.15 16.53
CA GLY A 84 0.70 7.60 16.78
C GLY A 84 0.61 8.47 15.53
N PHE A 85 0.27 7.88 14.39
CA PHE A 85 -0.10 8.61 13.17
C PHE A 85 -1.62 8.81 13.15
N GLU A 86 -2.10 9.88 12.56
CA GLU A 86 -3.54 10.11 12.42
C GLU A 86 -3.92 10.09 10.95
N LEU A 87 -4.88 9.23 10.57
CA LEU A 87 -5.45 9.34 9.23
C LEU A 87 -6.21 10.65 9.16
N GLY A 88 -5.75 11.55 8.29
CA GLY A 88 -6.45 12.78 7.98
C GLY A 88 -7.72 12.51 7.19
N ARG A 89 -8.17 13.49 6.39
CA ARG A 89 -9.35 13.26 5.55
C ARG A 89 -8.97 12.40 4.35
N CYS A 90 -9.54 11.19 4.29
CA CYS A 90 -9.59 10.40 3.07
C CYS A 90 -10.98 10.56 2.42
N GLY A 91 -11.02 11.05 1.17
CA GLY A 91 -12.29 11.27 0.50
C GLY A 91 -12.19 11.49 -1.00
N CYS A 92 -13.29 11.21 -1.68
CA CYS A 92 -13.47 11.53 -3.09
C CYS A 92 -13.60 13.05 -3.23
N HIS A 93 -12.60 13.71 -3.81
CA HIS A 93 -12.62 15.17 -4.01
C HIS A 93 -13.34 15.56 -5.31
N VAL A 94 -13.16 14.74 -6.34
CA VAL A 94 -13.90 14.79 -7.60
C VAL A 94 -14.17 13.35 -8.07
N PRO A 95 -15.21 13.09 -8.88
CA PRO A 95 -15.53 11.74 -9.31
C PRO A 95 -14.32 10.99 -9.86
N GLY A 96 -13.98 9.86 -9.25
CA GLY A 96 -12.84 9.03 -9.65
C GLY A 96 -11.47 9.50 -9.14
N ILE A 97 -11.38 10.52 -8.28
CA ILE A 97 -10.13 10.94 -7.64
C ILE A 97 -10.33 11.01 -6.12
N TRP A 98 -9.60 10.15 -5.43
CA TRP A 98 -9.49 10.08 -3.98
C TRP A 98 -8.27 10.86 -3.51
N ARG A 99 -8.47 11.74 -2.54
CA ARG A 99 -7.41 12.39 -1.78
C ARG A 99 -7.27 11.76 -0.41
N CYS A 100 -6.04 11.52 0.00
CA CYS A 100 -5.71 11.03 1.33
C CYS A 100 -4.42 11.69 1.83
N TRP A 101 -4.35 11.95 3.13
CA TRP A 101 -3.12 12.33 3.82
C TRP A 101 -3.16 11.74 5.24
N ILE A 102 -1.98 11.50 5.82
CA ILE A 102 -1.80 10.91 7.15
C ILE A 102 -0.91 11.82 7.98
N ASP A 103 -1.49 12.46 8.98
CA ASP A 103 -0.83 13.44 9.82
C ASP A 103 0.14 12.77 10.80
N ILE A 104 1.31 13.40 10.97
CA ILE A 104 2.35 12.95 11.90
C ILE A 104 2.59 14.04 12.92
N ARG A 105 2.01 13.90 14.12
CA ARG A 105 2.19 14.84 15.24
C ARG A 105 1.87 16.30 14.83
N ASN A 106 0.70 16.52 14.20
CA ASN A 106 0.25 17.84 13.72
C ASN A 106 1.18 18.51 12.69
N ARG A 107 1.72 17.74 11.74
CA ARG A 107 2.52 18.29 10.63
C ARG A 107 1.82 18.11 9.30
N ASP A 108 2.03 19.09 8.43
CA ASP A 108 1.65 19.02 7.03
C ASP A 108 2.41 17.90 6.34
N VAL A 109 1.71 16.81 6.03
CA VAL A 109 2.18 15.76 5.14
C VAL A 109 1.68 15.99 3.72
N PRO A 110 2.42 15.50 2.70
CA PRO A 110 1.97 15.60 1.32
C PRO A 110 0.62 14.88 1.11
N VAL A 111 -0.32 15.59 0.48
CA VAL A 111 -1.61 15.03 0.07
C VAL A 111 -1.40 14.14 -1.15
N VAL A 112 -1.93 12.92 -1.09
CA VAL A 112 -1.85 11.95 -2.18
C VAL A 112 -3.17 11.86 -2.90
N GLU A 113 -3.10 11.86 -4.24
CA GLU A 113 -4.22 11.58 -5.12
C GLU A 113 -4.09 10.20 -5.79
N ALA A 114 -5.22 9.49 -5.90
CA ALA A 114 -5.32 8.25 -6.66
C ALA A 114 -6.74 8.01 -7.19
N ASN A 115 -6.89 7.06 -8.11
CA ASN A 115 -8.20 6.70 -8.68
C ASN A 115 -9.06 5.80 -7.79
N THR A 116 -8.50 5.27 -6.70
CA THR A 116 -9.22 4.46 -5.70
C THR A 116 -8.80 4.85 -4.29
N ALA A 117 -9.70 4.64 -3.31
CA ALA A 117 -9.39 4.91 -1.90
C ALA A 117 -8.22 4.03 -1.38
N PRO A 118 -8.20 2.70 -1.64
CA PRO A 118 -7.07 1.84 -1.28
C PRO A 118 -5.72 2.36 -1.76
N LEU A 119 -5.63 2.79 -3.02
CA LEU A 119 -4.39 3.29 -3.60
C LEU A 119 -3.94 4.60 -2.96
N ALA A 120 -4.86 5.53 -2.72
CA ALA A 120 -4.55 6.80 -2.07
C ALA A 120 -4.02 6.57 -0.64
N ILE A 121 -4.66 5.68 0.12
CA ILE A 121 -4.27 5.35 1.49
C ILE A 121 -2.89 4.67 1.52
N CYS A 122 -2.65 3.66 0.69
CA CYS A 122 -1.37 2.95 0.65
C CYS A 122 -0.18 3.88 0.37
N ARG A 123 -0.35 4.80 -0.59
CA ARG A 123 0.70 5.77 -0.94
C ARG A 123 0.90 6.83 0.13
N ALA A 124 -0.18 7.35 0.72
CA ALA A 124 -0.10 8.29 1.83
C ALA A 124 0.62 7.66 3.04
N ALA A 125 0.35 6.38 3.33
CA ALA A 125 0.98 5.63 4.40
C ALA A 125 2.50 5.50 4.21
N LEU A 126 2.94 5.16 3.00
CA LEU A 126 4.36 5.07 2.66
C LEU A 126 5.08 6.41 2.79
N LEU A 127 4.45 7.51 2.37
CA LEU A 127 5.02 8.85 2.52
C LEU A 127 5.15 9.23 4.00
N ALA A 128 4.12 8.95 4.80
CA ALA A 128 4.13 9.29 6.21
C ALA A 128 5.25 8.54 6.97
N VAL A 129 5.38 7.23 6.73
CA VAL A 129 6.44 6.43 7.36
C VAL A 129 7.83 6.87 6.94
N ARG A 130 8.03 7.18 5.65
CA ARG A 130 9.29 7.73 5.13
C ARG A 130 9.68 9.02 5.85
N ASP A 131 8.73 9.94 5.97
CA ASP A 131 8.98 11.25 6.58
C ASP A 131 9.27 11.10 8.08
N ASN A 132 8.61 10.16 8.78
CA ASN A 132 8.94 9.84 10.16
C ASN A 132 10.39 9.31 10.32
N TYR A 133 10.85 8.40 9.46
CA TYR A 133 12.24 7.92 9.52
C TYR A 133 13.28 9.00 9.22
N ALA A 134 12.95 9.98 8.37
CA ALA A 134 13.83 11.11 8.11
C ALA A 134 14.04 11.96 9.37
N LEU A 135 13.11 11.93 10.32
CA LEU A 135 13.14 12.75 11.53
C LEU A 135 13.84 12.07 12.70
N GLU A 136 13.77 10.75 12.81
CA GLU A 136 14.45 9.98 13.87
C GLU A 136 15.97 9.87 13.66
N ARG A 137 16.47 10.35 12.52
CA ARG A 137 17.90 10.37 12.18
C ARG A 137 18.62 11.69 12.50
N PHE A 138 17.93 12.63 13.14
CA PHE A 138 18.47 13.89 13.67
C PHE A 138 18.27 13.95 15.18
#